data_AF-A0A7Z9IQE7-F1
#
_entry.id   AF-A0A7Z9IQE7-F1
#
_cell.length_a   1.000
_cell.length_b   1.000
_cell.length_c   1.000
_cell.angle_alpha   90.00
_cell.angle_beta   90.00
_cell.angle_gamma   90.00
#
_symmetry.space_group_name_H-M   'P 1'
#
loop_
_entity.id
_entity.type
_entity.pdbx_description
1 polymer ?
#
loop_
_entity_poly.entity_id
_entity_poly.type
_entity_poly.pdbx_seq_one_letter_code
_entity_poly.pdbx_strand_id
1 'polypeptide(L)'
;MRLFLNIYPFGLLPSRILGDNGCWVFNSGMKNASYQNIRFSLINSLLMLVLFLNTSCIAENSHFVSQEEDRINQINSVIMCPVCPGESIDQSQNQIASDMRAIVKDLVKQGRTEDEIKDYFVGKYGPVILLEPSTEGISIYVWLVPPIALIFAMIAVGLAVYVMRKRQKNTPLNMTHGLAGEVISNEEKEKYFSVVNKISNE
;
A
#
# COMPACT_ATOMS: atom_id res chain seq x y z
N MET A 1 10.99 -21.35 72.87
CA MET A 1 10.38 -20.91 71.59
C MET A 1 9.41 -19.78 71.93
N ARG A 2 9.54 -18.65 71.24
CA ARG A 2 8.96 -17.33 71.57
C ARG A 2 7.50 -17.18 71.11
N LEU A 3 6.71 -16.47 71.94
CA LEU A 3 5.62 -15.50 71.70
C LEU A 3 4.52 -15.82 70.66
N PHE A 4 3.23 -15.95 70.99
CA PHE A 4 2.24 -15.06 71.65
C PHE A 4 1.62 -13.94 70.77
N LEU A 5 0.27 -13.95 70.76
CA LEU A 5 -0.68 -12.81 70.72
C LEU A 5 -0.91 -12.20 69.32
N ASN A 6 -2.12 -11.77 68.93
CA ASN A 6 -3.24 -11.33 69.76
C ASN A 6 -4.53 -11.21 68.92
N ILE A 7 -5.62 -11.76 69.45
CA ILE A 7 -6.92 -11.09 69.63
C ILE A 7 -7.53 -10.40 68.40
N TYR A 8 -8.51 -11.08 67.79
CA TYR A 8 -9.72 -10.45 67.27
C TYR A 8 -10.83 -10.59 68.33
N PRO A 9 -11.35 -9.49 68.92
CA PRO A 9 -12.58 -9.53 69.70
C PRO A 9 -13.79 -9.27 68.78
N PHE A 10 -14.87 -10.05 68.93
CA PHE A 10 -16.06 -9.65 69.72
C PHE A 10 -16.78 -8.45 69.06
N GLY A 11 -17.80 -8.63 68.22
CA GLY A 11 -19.10 -9.22 68.56
C GLY A 11 -19.94 -8.18 69.32
N LEU A 12 -21.01 -7.65 68.73
CA LEU A 12 -22.29 -7.32 69.40
C LEU A 12 -23.30 -6.67 68.44
N LEU A 13 -24.48 -7.29 68.42
CA LEU A 13 -25.70 -6.84 67.78
C LEU A 13 -26.16 -5.48 68.36
N PRO A 14 -26.85 -4.62 67.59
CA PRO A 14 -27.64 -3.56 68.19
C PRO A 14 -28.95 -4.15 68.71
N SER A 15 -28.97 -4.48 70.00
CA SER A 15 -30.20 -4.61 70.78
C SER A 15 -30.90 -3.25 70.82
N ARG A 16 -32.05 -3.21 70.16
CA ARG A 16 -33.03 -2.13 70.23
C ARG A 16 -33.69 -2.20 71.62
N ILE A 17 -33.35 -1.30 72.52
CA ILE A 17 -34.05 -1.10 73.80
C ILE A 17 -34.40 0.39 73.92
N LEU A 18 -35.71 0.65 73.96
CA LEU A 18 -36.32 1.91 74.40
C LEU A 18 -36.03 2.12 75.89
N GLY A 19 -35.83 3.37 76.29
CA GLY A 19 -35.85 3.80 77.68
C GLY A 19 -36.04 5.31 77.75
N ASP A 20 -37.19 5.70 78.29
CA ASP A 20 -37.76 7.04 78.31
C ASP A 20 -36.94 8.05 79.14
N ASN A 21 -37.23 9.32 78.90
CA ASN A 21 -36.65 10.53 79.48
C ASN A 21 -35.49 11.11 78.67
N GLY A 22 -35.88 12.00 77.77
CA GLY A 22 -34.98 12.91 77.07
C GLY A 22 -34.09 13.69 78.04
N CYS A 23 -32.90 14.00 77.52
CA CYS A 23 -31.83 14.81 78.14
C CYS A 23 -31.00 14.04 79.19
N TRP A 24 -29.67 13.99 79.11
CA TRP A 24 -28.78 15.15 79.11
C TRP A 24 -27.30 14.81 78.79
N VAL A 25 -26.60 15.86 78.31
CA VAL A 25 -25.16 16.17 78.42
C VAL A 25 -24.15 15.15 77.84
N PHE A 26 -23.45 15.57 76.77
CA PHE A 26 -22.01 15.28 76.70
C PHE A 26 -21.18 16.49 76.29
N ASN A 27 -20.14 16.64 77.10
CA ASN A 27 -19.20 17.72 77.30
C ASN A 27 -18.31 18.03 76.08
N SER A 28 -18.04 19.31 75.89
CA SER A 28 -17.15 19.89 74.89
C SER A 28 -15.68 19.73 75.31
N GLY A 29 -14.98 18.74 74.73
CA GLY A 29 -13.53 18.58 74.82
C GLY A 29 -12.80 19.16 73.61
N MET A 30 -12.16 20.31 73.80
CA MET A 30 -11.47 21.12 72.79
C MET A 30 -10.18 20.45 72.23
N LYS A 31 -10.04 20.38 70.90
CA LYS A 31 -9.22 21.24 69.99
C LYS A 31 -7.68 21.11 69.95
N ASN A 32 -7.06 19.92 69.92
CA ASN A 32 -5.57 19.88 69.76
C ASN A 32 -5.02 18.77 68.82
N ALA A 33 -5.85 17.87 68.28
CA ALA A 33 -5.38 16.68 67.56
C ALA A 33 -5.60 16.72 66.03
N SER A 34 -5.92 17.88 65.45
CA SER A 34 -6.26 17.97 64.01
C SER A 34 -5.07 18.37 63.13
N TYR A 35 -4.12 19.16 63.65
CA TYR A 35 -3.07 19.76 62.80
C TYR A 35 -1.87 18.85 62.49
N GLN A 36 -1.55 17.87 63.35
CA GLN A 36 -0.47 16.92 63.07
C GLN A 36 -0.83 15.92 61.98
N ASN A 37 -2.05 15.37 61.98
CA ASN A 37 -2.51 14.41 60.97
C ASN A 37 -2.72 15.07 59.60
N ILE A 38 -3.11 16.34 59.55
CA ILE A 38 -3.22 17.11 58.29
C ILE A 38 -1.85 17.38 57.69
N ARG A 39 -0.83 17.74 58.51
CA ARG A 39 0.54 17.95 58.02
C ARG A 39 1.18 16.67 57.46
N PHE A 40 1.03 15.53 58.14
CA PHE A 40 1.53 14.24 57.63
C PHE A 40 0.80 13.80 56.34
N SER A 41 -0.52 14.02 56.27
CA SER A 41 -1.31 13.72 55.08
C SER A 41 -0.89 14.57 53.87
N LEU A 42 -0.62 15.86 54.07
CA LEU A 42 -0.14 16.75 53.02
C LEU A 42 1.29 16.39 52.55
N ILE A 43 2.19 16.04 53.47
CA ILE A 43 3.56 15.63 53.14
C ILE A 43 3.57 14.31 52.37
N ASN A 44 2.75 13.34 52.78
CA ASN A 44 2.68 12.02 52.13
C ASN A 44 1.98 12.10 50.76
N SER A 45 0.98 12.97 50.61
CA SER A 45 0.34 13.27 49.32
C SER A 45 1.31 13.97 48.36
N LEU A 46 2.08 14.95 48.86
CA LEU A 46 3.12 15.63 48.09
C LEU A 46 4.24 14.66 47.68
N LEU A 47 4.67 13.77 48.58
CA LEU A 47 5.68 12.75 48.32
C LEU A 47 5.22 11.78 47.23
N MET A 48 3.97 11.30 47.30
CA MET A 48 3.37 10.44 46.27
C MET A 48 3.24 11.16 44.93
N LEU A 49 2.88 12.44 44.92
CA LEU A 49 2.79 13.26 43.71
C LEU A 49 4.16 13.46 43.05
N VAL A 50 5.19 13.74 43.85
CA VAL A 50 6.58 13.86 43.38
C VAL A 50 7.11 12.52 42.85
N LEU A 51 6.83 11.40 43.52
CA LEU A 51 7.19 10.06 43.03
C LEU A 51 6.46 9.71 41.72
N PHE A 52 5.20 10.13 41.57
CA PHE A 52 4.44 9.98 40.32
C PHE A 52 5.06 10.77 39.16
N LEU A 53 5.49 12.01 39.43
CA LEU A 53 6.12 12.87 38.42
C LEU A 53 7.49 12.34 37.97
N ASN A 54 8.26 11.72 38.88
CA ASN A 54 9.57 11.14 38.55
C ASN A 54 9.47 9.80 37.77
N THR A 55 8.31 9.13 37.78
CA THR A 55 8.09 7.87 37.06
C THR A 55 8.06 8.04 35.53
N SER A 56 8.02 9.27 35.02
CA SER A 56 7.98 9.53 33.56
C SER A 56 9.34 9.45 32.86
N CYS A 57 10.43 9.10 33.55
CA CYS A 57 11.76 8.96 32.95
C CYS A 57 12.34 7.56 33.17
N ILE A 58 11.67 6.54 32.64
CA ILE A 58 12.32 5.27 32.27
C ILE A 58 11.76 4.86 30.90
N ALA A 59 12.27 5.47 29.84
CA ALA A 59 12.01 5.03 28.47
C ALA A 59 13.15 5.52 27.57
N GLU A 60 14.30 4.85 27.63
CA GLU A 60 15.34 5.05 26.62
C GLU A 60 15.99 3.70 26.39
N ASN A 61 15.52 3.01 25.33
CA ASN A 61 16.24 2.01 24.50
C ASN A 61 15.28 1.11 23.70
N SER A 62 13.99 1.02 24.04
CA SER A 62 13.04 0.20 23.27
C SER A 62 12.64 0.82 21.93
N HIS A 63 12.54 2.15 21.85
CA HIS A 63 12.11 2.86 20.64
C HIS A 63 13.17 2.89 19.52
N PHE A 64 14.45 2.84 19.86
CA PHE A 64 15.53 2.83 18.86
C PHE A 64 15.65 1.45 18.19
N VAL A 65 15.54 0.38 18.99
CA VAL A 65 15.54 -1.00 18.46
C VAL A 65 14.34 -1.24 17.54
N SER A 66 13.14 -0.74 17.91
CA SER A 66 11.96 -0.88 17.06
C SER A 66 12.12 -0.13 15.72
N GLN A 67 12.68 1.07 15.73
CA GLN A 67 12.88 1.84 14.50
C GLN A 67 13.88 1.18 13.53
N GLU A 68 14.93 0.54 14.05
CA GLU A 68 15.89 -0.16 13.22
C GLU A 68 15.36 -1.50 12.69
N GLU A 69 14.58 -2.23 13.49
CA GLU A 69 13.86 -3.43 13.03
C GLU A 69 12.82 -3.09 11.96
N ASP A 70 12.05 -2.01 12.14
CA ASP A 70 11.10 -1.51 11.15
C ASP A 70 11.81 -1.17 9.83
N ARG A 71 12.96 -0.50 9.90
CA ARG A 71 13.79 -0.18 8.73
C ARG A 71 14.29 -1.44 8.02
N ILE A 72 14.79 -2.42 8.77
CA ILE A 72 15.24 -3.71 8.22
C ILE A 72 14.07 -4.41 7.49
N ASN A 73 12.89 -4.42 8.09
CA ASN A 73 11.70 -5.04 7.50
C ASN A 73 11.25 -4.33 6.22
N GLN A 74 11.30 -3.00 6.18
CA GLN A 74 11.02 -2.22 4.97
C GLN A 74 11.97 -2.59 3.84
N ILE A 75 13.28 -2.65 4.10
CA ILE A 75 14.28 -3.04 3.11
C ILE A 75 14.06 -4.49 2.65
N ASN A 76 13.75 -5.41 3.57
CA ASN A 76 13.49 -6.81 3.23
C ASN A 76 12.26 -6.99 2.34
N SER A 77 11.26 -6.10 2.44
CA SER A 77 10.03 -6.18 1.65
C SER A 77 10.23 -5.80 0.18
N VAL A 78 11.24 -4.97 -0.12
CA VAL A 78 11.52 -4.47 -1.48
C VAL A 78 12.55 -5.32 -2.24
N ILE A 79 13.23 -6.25 -1.56
CA ILE A 79 14.19 -7.18 -2.16
C ILE A 79 13.51 -8.52 -2.43
N MET A 80 13.56 -8.97 -3.69
CA MET A 80 13.02 -10.24 -4.14
C MET A 80 13.99 -11.38 -3.84
N CYS A 81 13.47 -12.57 -3.53
CA CYS A 81 14.30 -13.76 -3.41
C CYS A 81 14.61 -14.34 -4.80
N PRO A 82 15.88 -14.52 -5.20
CA PRO A 82 16.24 -14.94 -6.57
C PRO A 82 15.83 -16.38 -6.88
N VAL A 83 15.54 -17.19 -5.86
CA VAL A 83 15.18 -18.60 -5.98
C VAL A 83 13.71 -18.88 -5.68
N CYS A 84 12.97 -17.90 -5.14
CA CYS A 84 11.57 -18.06 -4.79
C CYS A 84 10.69 -17.22 -5.74
N PRO A 85 9.78 -17.86 -6.49
CA PRO A 85 9.01 -17.17 -7.51
C PRO A 85 8.01 -16.20 -6.87
N GLY A 86 8.12 -14.92 -7.18
CA GLY A 86 7.13 -13.90 -6.81
C GLY A 86 7.12 -13.47 -5.35
N GLU A 87 8.15 -13.81 -4.56
CA GLU A 87 8.20 -13.52 -3.11
C GLU A 87 9.38 -12.62 -2.74
N SER A 88 9.17 -11.74 -1.76
CA SER A 88 10.25 -10.97 -1.13
C SER A 88 11.06 -11.83 -0.15
N ILE A 89 12.26 -11.37 0.20
CA ILE A 89 13.11 -12.07 1.17
C ILE A 89 12.48 -12.11 2.58
N ASP A 90 11.58 -11.19 2.89
CA ASP A 90 10.82 -11.17 4.14
C ASP A 90 9.79 -12.31 4.22
N GLN A 91 9.09 -12.59 3.11
CA GLN A 91 8.03 -13.61 3.06
C GLN A 91 8.56 -15.03 2.82
N SER A 92 9.70 -15.13 2.14
CA SER A 92 10.27 -16.43 1.77
C SER A 92 10.91 -17.17 2.95
N GLN A 93 10.57 -18.46 3.11
CA GLN A 93 11.14 -19.37 4.12
C GLN A 93 12.40 -20.12 3.64
N ASN A 94 12.95 -19.76 2.48
CA ASN A 94 14.16 -20.40 1.97
C ASN A 94 15.40 -19.99 2.78
N GLN A 95 16.38 -20.90 2.92
CA GLN A 95 17.67 -20.61 3.55
C GLN A 95 18.36 -19.39 2.91
N ILE A 96 18.30 -19.27 1.59
CA ILE A 96 18.91 -18.14 0.86
C ILE A 96 18.28 -16.80 1.29
N ALA A 97 16.97 -16.76 1.49
CA ALA A 97 16.28 -15.55 1.96
C ALA A 97 16.69 -15.22 3.40
N SER A 98 16.87 -16.22 4.27
CA SER A 98 17.38 -16.02 5.64
C SER A 98 18.79 -15.44 5.64
N ASP A 99 19.67 -15.93 4.77
CA ASP A 99 21.05 -15.43 4.67
C ASP A 99 21.07 -13.98 4.17
N MET A 100 20.21 -13.64 3.20
CA MET A 100 20.04 -12.26 2.72
C MET A 100 19.51 -11.32 3.81
N ARG A 101 18.53 -11.75 4.61
CA ARG A 101 18.03 -10.98 5.77
C ARG A 101 19.13 -10.71 6.79
N ALA A 102 20.02 -11.68 7.02
CA ALA A 102 21.17 -11.49 7.89
C ALA A 102 22.15 -10.44 7.34
N ILE A 103 22.38 -10.43 6.02
CA ILE A 103 23.22 -9.42 5.35
C ILE A 103 22.58 -8.03 5.46
N VAL A 104 21.28 -7.89 5.21
CA VAL A 104 20.58 -6.59 5.36
C VAL A 104 20.73 -6.07 6.78
N LYS A 105 20.51 -6.92 7.79
CA LYS A 105 20.67 -6.55 9.19
C LYS A 105 22.09 -6.08 9.51
N ASP A 106 23.11 -6.70 8.93
CA ASP A 106 24.50 -6.30 9.12
C ASP A 106 24.80 -4.95 8.46
N LEU A 107 24.35 -4.73 7.22
CA LEU A 107 24.54 -3.47 6.50
C LEU A 107 23.81 -2.29 7.17
N VAL A 108 22.62 -2.56 7.74
CA VAL A 108 21.86 -1.57 8.50
C VAL A 108 22.63 -1.18 9.76
N LYS A 109 23.16 -2.15 10.51
CA LYS A 109 24.02 -1.89 11.68
C LYS A 109 25.32 -1.16 11.35
N GLN A 110 25.85 -1.34 10.14
CA GLN A 110 27.00 -0.60 9.65
C GLN A 110 26.66 0.87 9.32
N GLY A 111 25.40 1.29 9.45
CA GLY A 111 24.97 2.66 9.18
C GLY A 111 24.74 2.97 7.71
N ARG A 112 24.64 1.96 6.84
CA ARG A 112 24.35 2.19 5.42
C ARG A 112 22.94 2.72 5.21
N THR A 113 22.77 3.48 4.14
CA THR A 113 21.47 3.99 3.69
C THR A 113 20.72 2.90 2.91
N GLU A 114 19.41 3.06 2.75
CA GLU A 114 18.58 2.11 2.01
C GLU A 114 19.04 1.95 0.56
N ASP A 115 19.40 3.06 -0.10
CA ASP A 115 19.86 3.06 -1.49
C ASP A 115 21.20 2.32 -1.64
N GLU A 116 22.15 2.52 -0.72
CA GLU A 116 23.41 1.77 -0.73
C GLU A 116 23.20 0.26 -0.54
N ILE A 117 22.22 -0.12 0.28
CA ILE A 117 21.88 -1.53 0.51
C ILE A 117 21.24 -2.12 -0.75
N LYS A 118 20.29 -1.40 -1.36
CA LYS A 118 19.69 -1.78 -2.64
C LYS A 118 20.74 -1.96 -3.72
N ASP A 119 21.65 -1.00 -3.87
CA ASP A 119 22.75 -1.03 -4.85
C ASP A 119 23.69 -2.22 -4.61
N TYR A 120 23.98 -2.56 -3.35
CA TYR A 120 24.76 -3.75 -3.02
C TYR A 120 24.10 -5.04 -3.55
N PHE A 121 22.78 -5.17 -3.40
CA PHE A 121 22.05 -6.33 -3.93
C PHE A 121 21.92 -6.29 -5.45
N VAL A 122 21.70 -5.12 -6.06
CA VAL A 122 21.68 -4.93 -7.53
C VAL A 122 23.01 -5.30 -8.15
N GLY A 123 24.13 -4.88 -7.55
CA GLY A 123 25.48 -5.19 -8.05
C GLY A 123 25.79 -6.69 -8.05
N LYS A 124 25.15 -7.46 -7.17
CA LYS A 124 25.40 -8.90 -6.99
C LYS A 124 24.41 -9.80 -7.72
N TYR A 125 23.13 -9.43 -7.74
CA TYR A 125 22.04 -10.25 -8.27
C TYR A 125 21.37 -9.62 -9.52
N GLY A 126 21.74 -8.41 -9.89
CA GLY A 126 21.20 -7.67 -11.04
C GLY A 126 20.00 -6.79 -10.68
N PRO A 127 19.50 -5.99 -11.65
CA PRO A 127 18.43 -5.01 -11.42
C PRO A 127 17.05 -5.65 -11.16
N VAL A 128 16.88 -6.93 -11.45
CA VAL A 128 15.61 -7.68 -11.30
C VAL A 128 15.36 -8.10 -9.84
N ILE A 129 16.35 -7.90 -8.96
CA ILE A 129 16.24 -8.25 -7.54
C ILE A 129 15.39 -7.24 -6.75
N LEU A 130 15.23 -6.03 -7.24
CA LEU A 130 14.35 -5.03 -6.63
C LEU A 130 12.94 -5.22 -7.18
N LEU A 131 11.94 -5.20 -6.28
CA LEU A 131 10.53 -5.18 -6.66
C LEU A 131 10.14 -3.87 -7.37
N GLU A 132 10.93 -2.81 -7.18
CA GLU A 132 10.77 -1.55 -7.90
C GLU A 132 11.69 -1.51 -9.14
N PRO A 133 11.14 -1.25 -10.34
CA PRO A 133 11.98 -0.99 -11.50
C PRO A 133 12.75 0.32 -11.27
N SER A 134 14.09 0.24 -11.25
CA SER A 134 14.97 1.40 -11.25
C SER A 134 14.55 2.37 -12.36
N THR A 135 14.19 3.58 -11.97
CA THR A 135 13.59 4.61 -12.84
C THR A 135 14.62 5.35 -13.70
N GLU A 136 15.91 5.06 -13.55
CA GLU A 136 16.98 5.97 -13.99
C GLU A 136 17.19 6.10 -15.51
N GLY A 137 16.59 5.25 -16.35
CA GLY A 137 16.82 5.39 -17.79
C GLY A 137 15.76 4.84 -18.73
N ILE A 138 15.16 3.70 -18.42
CA ILE A 138 14.25 3.01 -19.36
C ILE A 138 12.82 3.58 -19.29
N SER A 139 12.43 4.09 -18.12
CA SER A 139 11.06 4.59 -17.86
C SER A 139 10.63 5.67 -18.87
N ILE A 140 11.54 6.60 -19.23
CA ILE A 140 11.22 7.68 -20.16
C ILE A 140 10.99 7.18 -21.58
N TYR A 141 11.78 6.23 -22.07
CA TYR A 141 11.63 5.69 -23.42
C TYR A 141 10.33 4.89 -23.56
N VAL A 142 9.98 4.10 -22.55
CA VAL A 142 8.72 3.33 -22.55
C VAL A 142 7.50 4.26 -22.65
N TRP A 143 7.57 5.45 -22.03
CA TRP A 143 6.52 6.47 -22.15
C TRP A 143 6.56 7.27 -23.46
N LEU A 144 7.73 7.41 -24.09
CA LEU A 144 7.89 8.17 -25.34
C LEU A 144 7.51 7.37 -26.58
N VAL A 145 7.64 6.04 -26.56
CA VAL A 145 7.35 5.16 -27.70
C VAL A 145 5.88 5.26 -28.17
N PRO A 146 4.84 5.18 -27.30
CA PRO A 146 3.45 5.27 -27.73
C PRO A 146 3.07 6.57 -28.46
N PRO A 147 3.37 7.79 -27.94
CA PRO A 147 3.01 9.02 -28.64
C PRO A 147 3.80 9.19 -29.95
N ILE A 148 5.08 8.81 -29.98
CA ILE A 148 5.90 8.88 -31.21
C ILE A 148 5.32 7.96 -32.29
N ALA A 149 5.00 6.71 -31.94
CA ALA A 149 4.41 5.75 -32.88
C ALA A 149 3.08 6.26 -33.46
N LEU A 150 2.24 6.89 -32.63
CA LEU A 150 0.97 7.48 -33.05
C LEU A 150 1.19 8.63 -34.04
N ILE A 151 2.13 9.54 -33.76
CA ILE A 151 2.47 10.65 -34.66
C ILE A 151 2.97 10.12 -36.01
N PHE A 152 3.86 9.12 -36.01
CA PHE A 152 4.35 8.51 -37.26
C PHE A 152 3.22 7.85 -38.05
N ALA A 153 2.30 7.13 -37.39
CA ALA A 153 1.15 6.52 -38.05
C ALA A 153 0.23 7.58 -38.68
N MET A 154 -0.07 8.67 -37.97
CA MET A 154 -0.89 9.78 -38.47
C MET A 154 -0.26 10.45 -39.69
N ILE A 155 1.05 10.69 -39.66
CA ILE A 155 1.80 11.26 -40.78
C ILE A 155 1.77 10.32 -41.99
N ALA A 156 2.04 9.02 -41.78
CA ALA A 156 2.04 8.02 -42.84
C ALA A 156 0.68 7.90 -43.53
N VAL A 157 -0.40 7.82 -42.74
CA VAL A 157 -1.78 7.78 -43.27
C VAL A 157 -2.13 9.09 -43.97
N GLY A 158 -1.78 10.24 -43.39
CA GLY A 158 -2.02 11.55 -44.00
C GLY A 158 -1.32 11.71 -45.36
N LEU A 159 -0.06 11.30 -45.44
CA LEU A 159 0.71 11.28 -46.69
C LEU A 159 0.12 10.31 -47.72
N ALA A 160 -0.24 9.09 -47.31
CA ALA A 160 -0.86 8.11 -48.19
C ALA A 160 -2.17 8.64 -48.79
N VAL A 161 -3.06 9.20 -47.96
CA VAL A 161 -4.32 9.82 -48.40
C VAL A 161 -4.06 11.02 -49.31
N TYR A 162 -3.08 11.88 -48.98
CA TYR A 162 -2.72 13.03 -49.79
C TYR A 162 -2.26 12.63 -51.20
N VAL A 163 -1.38 11.62 -51.30
CA VAL A 163 -0.89 11.09 -52.57
C VAL A 163 -2.02 10.45 -53.38
N MET A 164 -2.89 9.67 -52.75
CA MET A 164 -4.06 9.07 -53.41
C MET A 164 -5.01 10.12 -53.97
N ARG A 165 -5.31 11.19 -53.20
CA ARG A 165 -6.15 12.30 -53.66
C ARG A 165 -5.54 13.07 -54.82
N LYS A 166 -4.21 13.24 -54.84
CA LYS A 166 -3.51 13.91 -55.95
C LYS A 166 -3.57 13.10 -57.24
N ARG A 167 -3.53 11.76 -57.14
CA ARG A 167 -3.67 10.86 -58.32
C ARG A 167 -5.06 10.92 -58.95
N GLN A 168 -6.13 11.13 -58.17
CA GLN A 168 -7.49 11.24 -58.72
C GLN A 168 -7.73 12.50 -59.57
N LYS A 169 -6.98 13.60 -59.35
CA LYS A 169 -7.07 14.80 -60.20
C LYS A 169 -6.44 14.64 -61.58
N ASN A 170 -5.65 13.58 -61.78
CA ASN A 170 -4.96 13.28 -63.03
C ASN A 170 -5.58 12.09 -63.78
N THR A 171 -6.75 11.59 -63.36
CA THR A 171 -7.58 10.77 -64.23
C THR A 171 -8.33 11.72 -65.16
N PRO A 172 -7.90 11.94 -66.41
CA PRO A 172 -8.83 12.52 -67.38
C PRO A 172 -10.05 11.62 -67.36
N LEU A 173 -11.22 12.20 -67.13
CA LEU A 173 -12.48 11.57 -67.46
C LEU A 173 -12.48 11.37 -68.98
N ASN A 174 -11.83 10.30 -69.46
CA ASN A 174 -12.22 9.70 -70.72
C ASN A 174 -13.54 8.98 -70.44
N MET A 175 -14.60 9.78 -70.36
CA MET A 175 -15.98 9.37 -70.45
C MET A 175 -16.27 8.88 -71.87
N THR A 176 -15.57 7.82 -72.31
CA THR A 176 -15.89 7.06 -73.53
C THR A 176 -15.10 5.74 -73.59
N HIS A 177 -15.23 4.87 -72.59
CA HIS A 177 -14.87 3.45 -72.77
C HIS A 177 -15.63 2.52 -71.82
N GLY A 178 -16.96 2.59 -71.85
CA GLY A 178 -17.84 1.69 -71.09
C GLY A 178 -19.30 1.68 -71.54
N LEU A 179 -19.62 2.29 -72.69
CA LEU A 179 -20.96 2.29 -73.30
C LEU A 179 -20.89 2.15 -74.84
N ALA A 180 -19.74 1.77 -75.41
CA ALA A 180 -19.52 1.72 -76.86
C ALA A 180 -18.99 0.37 -77.38
N GLY A 181 -19.41 -0.71 -76.74
CA GLY A 181 -19.18 -2.09 -77.18
C GLY A 181 -19.84 -2.98 -76.14
N GLU A 182 -21.16 -3.09 -76.12
CA GLU A 182 -21.83 -4.09 -76.94
C GLU A 182 -23.32 -3.73 -77.07
N VAL A 183 -23.65 -2.71 -77.88
CA VAL A 183 -25.00 -2.61 -78.42
C VAL A 183 -25.03 -3.56 -79.60
N ILE A 184 -25.43 -4.81 -79.31
CA ILE A 184 -25.66 -5.87 -80.30
C ILE A 184 -26.54 -5.29 -81.41
N SER A 185 -26.01 -5.26 -82.64
CA SER A 185 -26.68 -4.77 -83.84
C SER A 185 -28.04 -5.46 -84.00
N ASN A 186 -29.04 -4.74 -84.49
CA ASN A 186 -30.42 -5.26 -84.63
C ASN A 186 -30.50 -6.58 -85.41
N GLU A 187 -29.51 -6.86 -86.28
CA GLU A 187 -29.34 -8.12 -87.01
C GLU A 187 -29.07 -9.34 -86.10
N GLU A 188 -28.33 -9.16 -85.01
CA GLU A 188 -27.98 -10.25 -84.08
C GLU A 188 -29.07 -10.47 -83.02
N LYS A 189 -29.85 -9.43 -82.68
CA LYS A 189 -31.06 -9.57 -81.85
C LYS A 189 -32.13 -10.44 -82.52
N GLU A 190 -32.38 -10.27 -83.82
CA GLU A 190 -33.37 -11.09 -84.54
C GLU A 190 -33.01 -12.58 -84.53
N LYS A 191 -31.71 -12.89 -84.63
CA LYS A 191 -31.21 -14.27 -84.55
C LYS A 191 -31.51 -14.90 -83.19
N TYR A 192 -31.32 -14.16 -82.09
CA TYR A 192 -31.63 -14.65 -80.74
C TYR A 192 -33.14 -14.84 -80.52
N PHE A 193 -33.98 -13.90 -80.99
CA PHE A 193 -35.43 -14.03 -80.85
C PHE A 193 -36.00 -15.20 -81.66
N SER A 194 -35.40 -15.56 -82.80
CA SER A 194 -35.82 -16.72 -83.60
C SER A 194 -35.57 -18.07 -82.90
N VAL A 195 -34.52 -18.17 -82.08
CA VAL A 195 -34.18 -19.39 -81.32
C VAL A 195 -35.09 -19.56 -80.12
N VAL A 196 -35.39 -18.47 -79.39
CA VAL A 196 -36.28 -18.49 -78.23
C VAL A 196 -37.69 -18.93 -78.61
N ASN A 197 -38.21 -18.43 -79.75
CA ASN A 197 -39.56 -18.77 -80.21
C ASN A 197 -39.70 -20.21 -80.72
N LYS A 198 -38.57 -20.86 -81.03
CA LYS A 198 -38.53 -22.28 -81.42
C LYS A 198 -38.61 -23.19 -80.20
N ILE A 199 -38.02 -22.80 -79.07
CA ILE A 199 -38.04 -23.55 -77.81
C ILE A 199 -39.41 -23.47 -77.13
N SER A 200 -40.16 -22.38 -77.32
CA SER A 200 -41.47 -22.20 -76.69
C SER A 200 -42.64 -22.92 -77.39
N ASN A 201 -42.39 -23.58 -78.53
CA ASN A 201 -43.42 -24.28 -79.33
C ASN A 201 -43.14 -25.80 -79.47
N GLU A 202 -42.20 -26.34 -78.70
CA GLU A 202 -42.05 -27.78 -78.39
C GLU A 202 -42.51 -28.05 -76.95
#